data_AF-A0A133V6N8-F1
#
_entry.id   AF-A0A133V6N8-F1
#
_cell.length_a   1.000
_cell.length_b   1.000
_cell.length_c   1.000
_cell.angle_alpha   90.00
_cell.angle_beta   90.00
_cell.angle_gamma   90.00
#
_symmetry.space_group_name_H-M   'P 1'
#
loop_
_entity.id
_entity.type
_entity.pdbx_description
1 polymer ?
#
loop_
_entity_poly.entity_id
_entity_poly.type
_entity_poly.pdbx_seq_one_letter_code
_entity_poly.pdbx_strand_id
1 'polypeptide(L)'
;MLIEKEEPDVSYVLTSDYSYDYVDEEGGFDKSSGEVIADAAEKIGTEVKFMKCDTFDPEEIGEKIGEILGGLDPDDEIIINYTAGSATIKIILGTTAVAISRFMENLRIVYAIRYPDGTEKYLDQTEALGKLFTQLNQAV
;
A
#
# COMPACT_ATOMS: atom_id res chain seq x y z
N MET A 1 -3.80 11.34 6.16
CA MET A 1 -3.06 10.23 5.52
C MET A 1 -3.99 9.02 5.42
N LEU A 2 -3.74 8.00 4.57
CA LEU A 2 -4.65 6.84 4.49
C LEU A 2 -4.76 6.11 5.83
N ILE A 3 -3.62 5.91 6.52
CA ILE A 3 -3.56 5.23 7.82
C ILE A 3 -4.47 5.90 8.86
N GLU A 4 -4.49 7.23 8.93
CA GLU A 4 -5.36 8.01 9.83
C GLU A 4 -6.84 7.95 9.44
N LYS A 5 -7.16 7.61 8.20
CA LYS A 5 -8.55 7.52 7.74
C LYS A 5 -9.15 6.15 8.01
N GLU A 6 -8.37 5.09 7.78
CA GLU A 6 -8.84 3.72 7.89
C GLU A 6 -8.58 3.11 9.27
N GLU A 7 -7.72 3.73 10.09
CA GLU A 7 -7.42 3.31 11.47
C GLU A 7 -7.18 1.80 11.62
N PRO A 8 -6.27 1.18 10.82
CA PRO A 8 -6.09 -0.27 10.86
C PRO A 8 -5.39 -0.71 12.15
N ASP A 9 -5.63 -1.94 12.60
CA ASP A 9 -4.88 -2.50 13.73
C ASP A 9 -3.37 -2.61 13.41
N VAL A 10 -3.05 -3.03 12.19
CA VAL A 10 -1.68 -3.18 11.69
C VAL A 10 -1.56 -2.60 10.27
N SER A 11 -0.50 -1.81 10.03
CA SER A 11 -0.15 -1.27 8.72
C SER A 11 1.22 -1.76 8.27
N TYR A 12 1.27 -2.49 7.16
CA TYR A 12 2.51 -2.92 6.51
C TYR A 12 2.90 -1.91 5.44
N VAL A 13 4.15 -1.44 5.46
CA VAL A 13 4.64 -0.42 4.52
C VAL A 13 5.86 -0.94 3.78
N LEU A 14 5.70 -1.22 2.48
CA LEU A 14 6.82 -1.52 1.59
C LEU A 14 7.59 -0.23 1.30
N THR A 15 8.90 -0.22 1.58
CA THR A 15 9.74 0.95 1.42
C THR A 15 11.17 0.57 1.06
N SER A 16 11.91 1.45 0.38
CA SER A 16 13.37 1.36 0.33
C SER A 16 13.98 2.03 1.56
N ASP A 17 15.25 1.75 1.85
CA ASP A 17 16.01 2.49 2.86
C ASP A 17 16.02 3.99 2.56
N TYR A 18 16.25 4.35 1.29
CA TYR A 18 16.21 5.74 0.85
C TYR A 18 14.86 6.38 1.14
N SER A 19 13.74 5.77 0.74
CA SER A 19 12.42 6.38 0.93
C SER A 19 12.02 6.47 2.41
N TYR A 20 12.56 5.57 3.23
CA TYR A 20 12.32 5.54 4.67
C TYR A 20 13.09 6.65 5.40
N ASP A 21 14.37 6.85 5.08
CA ASP A 21 15.28 7.73 5.83
C ASP A 21 15.48 9.12 5.19
N TYR A 22 15.21 9.28 3.89
CA TYR A 22 15.45 10.55 3.19
C TYR A 22 14.47 11.65 3.62
N VAL A 23 15.02 12.83 3.88
CA VAL A 23 14.29 14.08 4.13
C VAL A 23 14.53 15.01 2.95
N ASP A 24 13.46 15.41 2.27
CA ASP A 24 13.53 16.36 1.15
C ASP A 24 13.54 17.81 1.66
N GLU A 25 14.66 18.22 2.26
CA GLU A 25 14.82 19.57 2.81
C GLU A 25 14.65 20.66 1.74
N GLU A 26 15.10 20.39 0.51
CA GLU A 26 14.93 21.31 -0.64
C GLU A 26 13.45 21.45 -1.04
N GLY A 27 12.67 20.38 -0.89
CA GLY A 27 11.22 20.37 -1.04
C GLY A 27 10.46 21.00 0.12
N GLY A 28 11.16 21.44 1.18
CA GLY A 28 10.58 22.07 2.37
C GLY A 28 10.06 21.08 3.41
N PHE A 29 10.50 19.82 3.36
CA PHE A 29 10.15 18.81 4.35
C PHE A 29 11.18 18.75 5.47
N ASP A 30 10.73 18.52 6.70
CA ASP A 30 11.54 18.44 7.92
C ASP A 30 11.58 17.03 8.53
N LYS A 31 10.87 16.08 7.94
CA LYS A 31 10.74 14.69 8.38
C LYS A 31 10.83 13.72 7.23
N SER A 32 11.32 12.51 7.51
CA SER A 32 11.33 11.43 6.54
C SER A 32 9.93 10.82 6.37
N SER A 33 9.70 10.07 5.29
CA SER A 33 8.43 9.35 5.14
C SER A 33 8.22 8.32 6.25
N GLY A 34 9.29 7.69 6.72
CA GLY A 34 9.24 6.76 7.85
C GLY A 34 8.73 7.42 9.12
N GLU A 35 9.26 8.60 9.46
CA GLU A 35 8.83 9.38 10.63
C GLU A 35 7.38 9.85 10.50
N VAL A 36 7.00 10.40 9.34
CA VAL A 36 5.63 10.89 9.12
C VAL A 36 4.59 9.76 9.27
N ILE A 37 4.88 8.57 8.76
CA ILE A 37 3.99 7.41 8.89
C ILE A 37 3.94 6.91 10.33
N ALA A 38 5.08 6.80 11.01
CA ALA A 38 5.15 6.36 12.40
C ALA A 38 4.37 7.31 13.33
N ASP A 39 4.57 8.62 13.19
CA ASP A 39 3.84 9.64 13.95
C ASP A 39 2.33 9.57 13.71
N ALA A 40 1.91 9.32 12.46
CA ALA A 40 0.49 9.20 12.10
C ALA A 40 -0.14 7.96 12.75
N ALA A 41 0.58 6.85 12.78
CA ALA A 41 0.13 5.61 13.38
C ALA A 41 0.08 5.65 14.92
N GLU A 42 1.09 6.26 15.56
CA GLU A 42 1.14 6.40 17.01
C GLU A 42 -0.08 7.17 17.55
N LYS A 43 -0.52 8.22 16.84
CA LYS A 43 -1.70 9.02 17.22
C LYS A 43 -2.99 8.22 17.30
N ILE A 44 -3.11 7.17 16.50
CA ILE A 44 -4.33 6.36 16.36
C ILE A 44 -4.16 4.95 16.96
N GLY A 45 -2.97 4.61 17.45
CA GLY A 45 -2.68 3.31 18.06
C GLY A 45 -2.47 2.16 17.07
N THR A 46 -2.23 2.45 15.79
CA THR A 46 -1.92 1.46 14.75
C THR A 46 -0.50 0.94 14.90
N GLU A 47 -0.30 -0.38 14.83
CA GLU A 47 1.05 -0.97 14.70
C GLU A 47 1.57 -0.77 13.26
N VAL A 48 2.79 -0.25 13.08
CA VAL A 48 3.41 -0.12 11.74
C VAL A 48 4.58 -1.06 11.59
N LYS A 49 4.60 -1.82 10.49
CA LYS A 49 5.69 -2.71 10.11
C LYS A 49 6.29 -2.24 8.78
N PHE A 50 7.47 -1.65 8.85
CA PHE A 50 8.22 -1.24 7.66
C PHE A 50 8.94 -2.42 7.05
N MET A 51 8.54 -2.79 5.84
CA MET A 51 9.07 -3.91 5.07
C MET A 51 10.07 -3.36 4.05
N LYS A 52 11.33 -3.26 4.47
CA LYS A 52 12.43 -2.73 3.67
C LYS A 52 12.83 -3.72 2.55
N CYS A 53 12.92 -3.23 1.31
CA CYS A 53 13.33 -3.99 0.11
C CYS A 53 13.85 -3.06 -1.00
N ASP A 54 14.53 -3.60 -2.01
CA ASP A 54 14.75 -2.88 -3.26
C ASP A 54 13.41 -2.72 -4.00
N THR A 55 12.88 -1.50 -4.00
CA THR A 55 11.61 -1.16 -4.66
C THR A 55 11.65 -1.25 -6.19
N PHE A 56 12.78 -1.59 -6.80
CA PHE A 56 12.91 -1.87 -8.22
C PHE A 56 13.08 -3.36 -8.53
N ASP A 57 13.32 -4.21 -7.52
CA ASP A 57 13.46 -5.64 -7.68
C ASP A 57 12.11 -6.36 -7.43
N PRO A 58 11.49 -6.94 -8.48
CA PRO A 58 10.22 -7.65 -8.31
C PRO A 58 10.32 -8.90 -7.41
N GLU A 59 11.48 -9.54 -7.31
CA GLU A 59 11.66 -10.74 -6.49
C GLU A 59 11.64 -10.36 -5.00
N GLU A 60 12.41 -9.34 -4.60
CA GLU A 60 12.40 -8.86 -3.21
C GLU A 60 11.04 -8.31 -2.78
N ILE A 61 10.37 -7.55 -3.67
CA ILE A 61 9.01 -7.05 -3.41
C ILE A 61 8.03 -8.22 -3.20
N GLY A 62 8.13 -9.24 -4.07
CA GLY A 62 7.30 -10.44 -3.98
C GLY A 62 7.54 -11.21 -2.68
N GLU A 63 8.79 -11.34 -2.25
CA GLU A 63 9.15 -11.95 -0.96
C GLU A 63 8.49 -11.21 0.21
N LYS A 64 8.58 -9.86 0.25
CA LYS A 64 7.97 -9.06 1.32
C LYS A 64 6.45 -9.13 1.31
N ILE A 65 5.82 -9.13 0.14
CA ILE A 65 4.38 -9.37 0.03
C ILE A 65 4.04 -10.77 0.54
N GLY A 66 4.82 -11.79 0.17
CA GLY A 66 4.61 -13.16 0.63
C GLY A 66 4.70 -13.32 2.15
N GLU A 67 5.68 -12.66 2.79
CA GLU A 67 5.81 -12.60 4.26
C GLU A 67 4.55 -12.00 4.91
N ILE A 68 4.02 -10.91 4.35
CA ILE A 68 2.79 -10.27 4.85
C ILE A 68 1.60 -11.22 4.70
N LEU A 69 1.36 -11.72 3.48
CA LEU A 69 0.21 -12.56 3.17
C LEU A 69 0.22 -13.88 3.95
N GLY A 70 1.40 -14.44 4.23
CA GLY A 70 1.53 -15.66 5.04
C GLY A 70 1.12 -15.49 6.50
N GLY A 71 0.98 -14.25 6.98
CA GLY A 71 0.54 -13.92 8.33
C GLY A 71 -0.91 -13.44 8.44
N LEU A 72 -1.66 -13.34 7.32
CA LEU A 72 -3.05 -12.89 7.32
C LEU A 72 -4.03 -14.06 7.46
N ASP A 73 -5.15 -13.81 8.13
CA ASP A 73 -6.29 -14.70 8.17
C ASP A 73 -7.24 -14.40 6.98
N PRO A 74 -7.85 -15.42 6.35
CA PRO A 74 -8.85 -15.22 5.30
C PRO A 74 -10.02 -14.29 5.67
N ASP A 75 -10.36 -14.21 6.96
CA ASP A 75 -11.49 -13.40 7.44
C ASP A 75 -11.10 -11.94 7.76
N ASP A 76 -9.80 -11.60 7.73
CA ASP A 76 -9.30 -10.25 8.02
C ASP A 76 -9.87 -9.19 7.06
N GLU A 77 -10.17 -7.99 7.57
CA GLU A 77 -10.41 -6.83 6.71
C GLU A 77 -9.09 -6.27 6.19
N ILE A 78 -8.88 -6.37 4.88
CA ILE A 78 -7.61 -6.04 4.25
C ILE A 78 -7.79 -4.82 3.35
N ILE A 79 -6.95 -3.80 3.55
CA ILE A 79 -6.91 -2.62 2.70
C ILE A 79 -5.55 -2.55 2.02
N ILE A 80 -5.54 -2.67 0.69
CA ILE A 80 -4.33 -2.56 -0.11
C ILE A 80 -4.29 -1.21 -0.81
N ASN A 81 -3.35 -0.36 -0.38
CA ASN A 81 -3.09 0.92 -1.00
C ASN A 81 -1.88 0.85 -1.94
N TYR A 82 -2.14 1.02 -3.24
CA TYR A 82 -1.10 0.97 -4.28
C TYR A 82 -0.75 2.35 -4.86
N THR A 83 -1.04 3.42 -4.12
CA THR A 83 -0.89 4.80 -4.61
C THR A 83 0.56 5.26 -4.70
N ALA A 84 1.36 4.94 -3.68
CA ALA A 84 2.72 5.44 -3.50
C ALA A 84 3.76 4.40 -3.93
N GLY A 85 5.03 4.80 -3.96
CA GLY A 85 6.16 3.95 -4.36
C GLY A 85 6.49 3.97 -5.85
N SER A 86 7.48 3.18 -6.23
CA SER A 86 7.93 3.01 -7.61
C SER A 86 6.83 2.40 -8.49
N ALA A 87 6.94 2.54 -9.81
CA ALA A 87 6.01 1.87 -10.73
C ALA A 87 6.00 0.35 -10.51
N THR A 88 7.15 -0.25 -10.21
CA THR A 88 7.30 -1.68 -9.92
C THR A 88 6.45 -2.11 -8.71
N ILE A 89 6.55 -1.38 -7.58
CA ILE A 89 5.72 -1.63 -6.39
C ILE A 89 4.24 -1.55 -6.73
N LYS A 90 3.81 -0.49 -7.42
CA LYS A 90 2.38 -0.28 -7.74
C LYS A 90 1.81 -1.40 -8.60
N ILE A 91 2.57 -1.84 -9.61
CA ILE A 91 2.17 -2.93 -10.49
C ILE A 91 2.05 -4.22 -9.69
N ILE A 92 3.08 -4.61 -8.92
CA ILE A 92 3.09 -5.88 -8.20
C ILE A 92 2.02 -5.89 -7.10
N LEU A 93 1.88 -4.81 -6.34
CA LEU A 93 0.90 -4.72 -5.27
C LEU A 93 -0.52 -4.73 -5.83
N GLY A 94 -0.78 -3.99 -6.92
CA GLY A 94 -2.08 -3.97 -7.60
C GLY A 94 -2.46 -5.32 -8.21
N THR A 95 -1.52 -6.00 -8.89
CA THR A 95 -1.79 -7.34 -9.47
C THR A 95 -1.99 -8.38 -8.39
N THR A 96 -1.20 -8.34 -7.32
CA THR A 96 -1.37 -9.22 -6.15
C THR A 96 -2.74 -9.01 -5.54
N ALA A 97 -3.13 -7.77 -5.26
CA ALA A 97 -4.41 -7.43 -4.66
C ALA A 97 -5.59 -8.04 -5.42
N VAL A 98 -5.58 -7.92 -6.76
CA VAL A 98 -6.61 -8.51 -7.61
C VAL A 98 -6.55 -10.04 -7.62
N ALA A 99 -5.36 -10.63 -7.57
CA ALA A 99 -5.22 -12.07 -7.52
C ALA A 99 -5.80 -12.66 -6.22
N ILE A 100 -5.53 -12.01 -5.08
CA ILE A 100 -5.96 -12.48 -3.77
C ILE A 100 -7.39 -12.05 -3.40
N SER A 101 -7.95 -11.03 -4.05
CA SER A 101 -9.36 -10.62 -3.83
C SER A 101 -10.37 -11.71 -4.22
N ARG A 102 -9.91 -12.77 -4.90
CA ARG A 102 -10.72 -13.97 -5.19
C ARG A 102 -10.88 -14.90 -3.98
N PHE A 103 -10.00 -14.76 -2.99
CA PHE A 103 -9.92 -15.64 -1.81
C PHE A 103 -10.16 -14.87 -0.51
N MET A 104 -9.86 -13.57 -0.48
CA MET A 104 -10.12 -12.68 0.66
C MET A 104 -11.43 -11.91 0.42
N GLU A 105 -12.51 -12.29 1.11
CA GLU A 105 -13.83 -11.68 0.89
C GLU A 105 -13.89 -10.21 1.34
N ASN A 106 -13.13 -9.85 2.39
CA ASN A 106 -13.12 -8.52 3.00
C ASN A 106 -11.93 -7.65 2.53
N LEU A 107 -11.54 -7.77 1.25
CA LEU A 107 -10.42 -7.02 0.69
C LEU A 107 -10.87 -5.79 -0.11
N ARG A 108 -10.27 -4.64 0.19
CA ARG A 108 -10.42 -3.38 -0.55
C ARG A 108 -9.12 -2.96 -1.22
N ILE A 109 -9.18 -2.61 -2.51
CA ILE A 109 -8.07 -2.07 -3.29
C ILE A 109 -8.27 -0.57 -3.44
N VAL A 110 -7.42 0.23 -2.79
CA VAL A 110 -7.63 1.67 -2.64
C VAL A 110 -6.55 2.48 -3.35
N TYR A 111 -6.98 3.57 -4.00
CA TYR A 111 -6.14 4.66 -4.47
C TYR A 111 -6.47 5.94 -3.69
N ALA A 112 -5.48 6.50 -2.99
CA ALA A 112 -5.65 7.63 -2.09
C ALA A 112 -4.51 8.66 -2.22
N ILE A 113 -4.83 9.83 -2.79
CA ILE A 113 -3.91 10.98 -2.89
C ILE A 113 -4.49 12.18 -2.15
N ARG A 114 -3.61 12.98 -1.55
CA ARG A 114 -3.95 14.29 -0.99
C ARG A 114 -2.76 15.22 -1.20
N TYR A 115 -2.97 16.27 -1.97
CA TYR A 115 -2.01 17.36 -2.14
C TYR A 115 -2.39 18.55 -1.25
N PRO A 116 -1.44 19.27 -0.62
CA PRO A 116 -1.73 20.37 0.31
C PRO A 116 -2.71 21.42 -0.23
N ASP A 117 -2.53 21.86 -1.48
CA ASP A 117 -3.36 22.87 -2.15
C ASP A 117 -4.06 22.33 -3.39
N GLY A 118 -4.32 21.02 -3.43
CA GLY A 118 -4.67 20.34 -4.67
C GLY A 118 -5.75 19.29 -4.53
N THR A 119 -5.71 18.34 -5.45
CA THR A 119 -6.72 17.29 -5.53
C THR A 119 -6.60 16.34 -4.35
N GLU A 120 -7.71 16.09 -3.69
CA GLU A 120 -7.89 14.94 -2.81
C GLU A 120 -8.72 13.88 -3.54
N LYS A 121 -8.22 12.65 -3.59
CA LYS A 121 -8.97 11.48 -4.08
C LYS A 121 -8.82 10.36 -3.08
N TYR A 122 -9.95 9.72 -2.82
CA TYR A 122 -10.03 8.42 -2.17
C TYR A 122 -10.96 7.57 -3.02
N LEU A 123 -10.44 6.52 -3.62
CA LEU A 123 -11.17 5.66 -4.54
C LEU A 123 -11.00 4.21 -4.11
N ASP A 124 -12.10 3.56 -3.77
CA ASP A 124 -12.16 2.10 -3.76
C ASP A 124 -12.29 1.62 -5.20
N GLN A 125 -11.30 0.87 -5.66
CA GLN A 125 -11.17 0.40 -7.03
C GLN A 125 -11.31 -1.12 -7.15
N THR A 126 -11.72 -1.79 -6.08
CA THR A 126 -11.86 -3.26 -6.02
C THR A 126 -12.72 -3.79 -7.16
N GLU A 127 -13.93 -3.25 -7.32
CA GLU A 127 -14.86 -3.69 -8.37
C GLU A 127 -14.32 -3.39 -9.78
N ALA A 128 -13.76 -2.20 -9.99
CA ALA A 128 -13.26 -1.77 -11.29
C ALA A 128 -12.07 -2.62 -11.75
N LEU A 129 -11.11 -2.88 -10.87
CA LEU A 129 -9.95 -3.71 -11.16
C LEU A 129 -10.32 -5.19 -11.31
N GLY A 130 -11.24 -5.70 -10.48
CA GLY A 130 -11.76 -7.07 -10.62
C GLY A 130 -12.45 -7.31 -11.97
N LYS A 131 -13.25 -6.36 -12.45
CA LYS A 131 -13.87 -6.40 -13.78
C LYS A 131 -12.83 -6.37 -14.89
N LEU A 132 -11.88 -5.44 -14.83
CA LEU A 132 -10.80 -5.33 -15.81
C LEU A 132 -10.03 -6.66 -15.94
N PHE A 133 -9.65 -7.24 -14.81
CA PHE A 133 -8.90 -8.50 -14.82
C PHE A 133 -9.73 -9.70 -15.30
N THR A 134 -11.03 -9.72 -15.02
CA THR A 134 -11.94 -10.74 -15.57
C THR A 134 -12.01 -10.65 -17.09
N GLN A 135 -12.13 -9.43 -17.64
CA GLN A 135 -12.12 -9.20 -19.09
C GLN A 135 -10.81 -9.64 -19.74
N LEU A 136 -9.67 -9.35 -19.10
CA LEU A 136 -8.35 -9.75 -19.60
C LEU A 136 -8.19 -11.28 -19.63
N ASN A 137 -8.67 -11.99 -18.62
CA ASN A 137 -8.61 -13.47 -18.59
C ASN A 137 -9.54 -14.15 -19.60
N GLN A 138 -10.58 -13.46 -20.08
CA GLN A 138 -11.47 -13.96 -21.13
C GLN A 138 -10.97 -13.65 -22.55
N ALA A 139 -9.97 -12.77 -22.68
CA ALA A 139 -9.39 -12.37 -23.96
C ALA A 139 -8.23 -13.28 -24.42
N VAL A 140 -7.80 -14.21 -23.57
CA VAL A 140 -6.76 -15.23 -23.81
C VAL A 140 -7.43 -16.60 -23.88
#